data_AF-A0A1L4D3D0-F1
#
_entry.id   AF-A0A1L4D3D0-F1
#
_cell.length_a   1.000
_cell.length_b   1.000
_cell.length_c   1.000
_cell.angle_alpha   90.00
_cell.angle_beta   90.00
_cell.angle_gamma   90.00
#
_symmetry.space_group_name_H-M   'P 1'
#
loop_
_entity.id
_entity.type
_entity.pdbx_description
1 polymer ?
#
loop_
_entity_poly.entity_id
_entity_poly.type
_entity_poly.pdbx_seq_one_letter_code
_entity_poly.pdbx_strand_id
1 'polypeptide(L)' 'MEYLLSKIYSDPVYSSKSLSTFQLGYFYDYFKFECHASKTFSNRDCLKDKKQAVRIYKIIRHELKKRSRLGLDYQQIH' A
#
# COMPACT_ATOMS: atom_id res chain seq x y z
N MET A 1 -1.04 3.19 14.06
CA MET A 1 -0.83 2.77 12.66
C MET A 1 -1.47 1.43 12.35
N GLU A 2 -1.43 0.45 13.26
CA GLU A 2 -2.05 -0.88 13.05
C GLU A 2 -3.55 -0.84 12.69
N TYR A 3 -4.32 0.07 13.29
CA TYR A 3 -5.74 0.26 12.92
C TYR A 3 -5.93 0.64 11.44
N LEU A 4 -5.08 1.53 10.92
CA LEU A 4 -5.13 1.94 9.51
C LEU A 4 -4.70 0.78 8.60
N LEU A 5 -3.68 0.03 9.01
CA LEU A 5 -3.23 -1.16 8.29
C LEU A 5 -4.36 -2.20 8.20
N SER A 6 -5.03 -2.50 9.31
CA SER A 6 -6.18 -3.41 9.36
C SER A 6 -7.32 -2.96 8.43
N LYS A 7 -7.61 -1.66 8.37
CA LYS A 7 -8.59 -1.09 7.43
C LYS A 7 -8.17 -1.28 5.98
N ILE A 8 -6.91 -1.04 5.64
CA ILE A 8 -6.39 -1.23 4.27
C ILE A 8 -6.47 -2.70 3.86
N TYR A 9 -6.19 -3.64 4.76
CA TYR A 9 -6.33 -5.06 4.47
C TYR A 9 -7.80 -5.47 4.23
N SER A 10 -8.74 -4.84 4.94
CA SER A 10 -10.17 -5.13 4.86
C SER A 10 -10.83 -4.51 3.62
N ASP A 11 -10.59 -3.22 3.36
CA ASP A 11 -11.08 -2.50 2.17
C ASP A 11 -9.98 -1.58 1.61
N PRO A 12 -9.13 -2.09 0.70
CA PRO A 12 -8.00 -1.33 0.20
C PRO A 12 -8.40 -0.18 -0.73
N VAL A 13 -9.54 -0.28 -1.41
CA VAL A 13 -9.97 0.72 -2.41
C VAL A 13 -10.54 1.96 -1.73
N TYR A 14 -11.40 1.77 -0.73
CA TYR A 14 -11.96 2.89 0.02
C TYR A 14 -10.91 3.49 0.96
N SER A 15 -10.19 2.64 1.69
CA SER A 15 -9.19 3.10 2.66
C SER A 15 -8.11 3.94 1.97
N SER A 16 -7.58 3.52 0.82
CA SER A 16 -6.53 4.28 0.11
C SER A 16 -6.97 5.69 -0.29
N LYS A 17 -8.25 5.90 -0.60
CA LYS A 17 -8.78 7.23 -0.97
C LYS A 17 -8.87 8.16 0.23
N SER A 18 -9.18 7.63 1.41
CA SER A 18 -9.29 8.40 2.66
C SER A 18 -7.95 8.79 3.29
N LEU A 19 -6.86 8.14 2.89
CA LEU A 19 -5.53 8.41 3.45
C LEU A 19 -4.95 9.72 2.91
N SER A 20 -4.16 10.40 3.72
CA SER A 20 -3.34 11.53 3.26
C SER A 20 -2.22 11.04 2.33
N THR A 21 -1.64 11.94 1.53
CA THR A 21 -0.52 11.59 0.64
C THR A 21 0.69 11.08 1.42
N PHE A 22 0.96 11.65 2.59
CA PHE A 22 2.01 11.16 3.51
C PHE A 22 1.75 9.72 3.97
N GLN A 23 0.52 9.43 4.42
CA GLN A 23 0.14 8.07 4.83
C GLN A 23 0.21 7.08 3.67
N LEU A 24 -0.23 7.47 2.47
CA LEU A 24 -0.09 6.65 1.27
C LEU A 24 1.37 6.37 0.93
N GLY A 25 2.27 7.34 1.11
CA GLY A 25 3.70 7.16 0.96
C GLY A 25 4.25 6.11 1.91
N TYR A 26 3.96 6.25 3.20
CA TYR A 26 4.36 5.28 4.22
C TYR A 26 3.88 3.86 3.88
N PHE A 27 2.59 3.70 3.54
CA PHE A 27 2.06 2.38 3.19
C PHE A 27 2.59 1.86 1.85
N TYR A 28 2.89 2.73 0.88
CA TYR A 28 3.52 2.35 -0.37
C TYR A 28 4.87 1.68 -0.12
N ASP A 29 5.72 2.29 0.71
CA ASP A 29 7.04 1.75 1.03
C ASP A 29 6.94 0.47 1.86
N TYR A 30 6.03 0.43 2.84
CA TYR A 30 5.74 -0.78 3.61
C TYR A 30 5.34 -1.96 2.72
N PHE A 31 4.30 -1.79 1.88
CA PHE A 31 3.82 -2.88 1.02
C PHE A 31 4.81 -3.21 -0.11
N LYS A 32 5.61 -2.25 -0.58
CA LYS A 32 6.71 -2.51 -1.51
C LYS A 32 7.74 -3.45 -0.90
N PHE A 33 8.12 -3.22 0.37
CA PHE A 33 9.03 -4.09 1.11
C PHE A 33 8.42 -5.49 1.30
N GLU A 34 7.19 -5.58 1.79
CA GLU A 34 6.46 -6.85 1.98
C GLU A 34 6.37 -7.67 0.67
N CYS A 35 6.17 -7.02 -0.47
CA CYS A 35 6.16 -7.68 -1.77
C CYS A 35 7.53 -8.23 -2.18
N HIS A 36 8.63 -7.58 -1.80
CA HIS A 36 10.00 -7.95 -2.17
C HIS A 36 10.66 -8.93 -1.21
N ALA A 37 10.26 -8.95 0.07
CA ALA A 37 10.77 -9.88 1.09
C ALA A 37 10.37 -11.36 0.85
N SER A 38 9.74 -11.65 -0.30
CA SER A 38 8.93 -12.84 -0.52
C SER A 38 9.68 -14.14 -0.85
N LYS A 39 11.03 -14.18 -0.85
CA LYS A 39 11.78 -15.38 -1.28
C LYS A 39 11.73 -16.56 -0.30
N THR A 40 11.22 -16.42 0.92
CA THR A 40 11.54 -17.39 2.00
C THR A 40 10.36 -18.09 2.69
N PHE A 41 9.10 -17.98 2.23
CA PHE A 41 7.96 -18.57 2.96
C PHE A 41 7.10 -19.50 2.08
N SER A 42 7.05 -20.78 2.46
CA SER A 42 6.41 -21.90 1.77
C SER A 42 4.99 -22.23 2.26
N ASN A 43 4.43 -21.46 3.19
CA ASN A 43 3.12 -21.75 3.77
C ASN A 43 1.94 -21.16 2.94
N ARG A 44 0.85 -21.92 2.79
CA ARG A 44 -0.31 -21.57 1.94
C ARG A 44 -1.06 -20.31 2.39
N ASP A 45 -1.18 -20.06 3.69
CA ASP A 45 -1.83 -18.85 4.21
C ASP A 45 -1.00 -17.59 3.92
N CYS A 46 0.33 -17.71 4.01
CA CYS A 46 1.26 -16.65 3.62
C CYS A 46 1.13 -16.27 2.12
N LEU A 47 0.72 -17.20 1.25
CA LEU A 47 0.48 -16.90 -0.18
C LEU A 47 -0.77 -16.06 -0.40
N LYS A 48 -1.83 -16.24 0.39
CA LYS A 48 -3.06 -15.42 0.30
C LYS A 48 -2.77 -14.00 0.79
N ASP A 49 -2.07 -13.87 1.91
CA ASP A 49 -1.70 -12.58 2.48
C ASP A 49 -0.77 -11.80 1.56
N LYS A 50 0.18 -12.48 0.89
CA LYS A 50 1.03 -11.86 -0.14
C LYS A 50 0.25 -11.38 -1.36
N LYS A 51 -0.71 -12.17 -1.85
CA LYS A 51 -1.57 -11.73 -2.97
C LYS A 51 -2.35 -10.47 -2.58
N GLN A 52 -2.83 -10.41 -1.35
CA GLN A 52 -3.51 -9.24 -0.82
C GLN A 52 -2.55 -8.04 -0.68
N ALA A 53 -1.35 -8.22 -0.13
CA ALA A 53 -0.32 -7.19 -0.04
C ALA A 53 0.08 -6.62 -1.41
N VAL A 54 0.26 -7.48 -2.42
CA VAL A 54 0.52 -7.05 -3.81
C VAL A 54 -0.64 -6.25 -4.39
N ARG A 55 -1.88 -6.67 -4.11
CA ARG A 55 -3.08 -5.94 -4.54
C ARG A 55 -3.13 -4.55 -3.90
N ILE A 56 -2.90 -4.47 -2.60
CA ILE A 56 -2.84 -3.22 -1.84
C ILE A 56 -1.76 -2.30 -2.40
N TYR A 57 -0.53 -2.82 -2.60
CA TYR A 57 0.58 -2.09 -3.20
C TYR A 57 0.19 -1.45 -4.55
N LYS A 58 -0.45 -2.21 -5.44
CA LYS A 58 -0.90 -1.70 -6.75
C LYS A 58 -1.96 -0.60 -6.61
N ILE A 59 -2.90 -0.74 -5.68
CA ILE A 59 -3.95 0.27 -5.43
C ILE A 59 -3.33 1.56 -4.92
N ILE A 60 -2.47 1.48 -3.90
CA ILE A 60 -1.77 2.65 -3.33
C ILE A 60 -0.91 3.33 -4.38
N ARG A 61 -0.15 2.56 -5.19
CA ARG A 61 0.64 3.10 -6.30
C ARG A 61 -0.22 3.86 -7.31
N HIS A 62 -1.39 3.32 -7.63
CA HIS A 62 -2.32 3.97 -8.56
C HIS A 62 -2.87 5.28 -7.99
N GLU A 63 -3.25 5.28 -6.70
CA GLU A 63 -3.77 6.45 -6.01
C GLU A 63 -2.71 7.55 -5.90
N LEU A 64 -1.46 7.21 -5.54
CA LEU A 64 -0.34 8.15 -5.55
C LEU A 64 -0.09 8.75 -6.94
N LYS A 65 -0.11 7.92 -8.00
CA LYS A 65 0.05 8.40 -9.38
C LYS A 65 -1.10 9.33 -9.80
N LYS A 66 -2.32 9.04 -9.37
CA LYS A 66 -3.49 9.90 -9.61
C LYS A 66 -3.31 11.26 -8.93
N ARG A 67 -2.86 11.29 -7.68
CA ARG A 67 -2.62 12.53 -6.92
C ARG A 67 -1.46 13.36 -7.46
N SER A 68 -0.37 12.72 -7.86
CA SER A 68 0.77 13.38 -8.52
C SER A 68 0.35 14.01 -9.85
N ARG A 69 -0.49 13.33 -10.67
CA ARG A 69 -1.07 13.93 -11.88
C ARG A 69 -1.97 15.14 -11.61
N LEU A 70 -2.54 15.23 -10.41
CA LEU A 70 -3.35 16.36 -9.95
C LEU A 70 -2.52 17.47 -9.29
N GLY A 71 -1.18 17.40 -9.34
CA GLY A 71 -0.28 18.41 -8.80
C GLY A 71 0.04 18.28 -7.30
N LEU A 72 -0.39 17.19 -6.64
CA LEU A 72 0.02 16.88 -5.26
C LEU A 72 1.34 16.11 -5.31
N ASP A 73 2.44 16.83 -5.39
CA ASP A 73 3.75 16.25 -5.61
C ASP A 73 4.31 15.61 -4.33
N TYR A 74 4.37 14.28 -4.32
CA TYR A 74 4.90 13.50 -3.20
C TYR A 74 6.41 13.71 -3.00
N GLN A 75 7.13 14.08 -4.06
CA GLN A 75 8.58 14.31 -4.01
C GLN A 75 9.00 15.57 -3.24
N GLN A 76 8.05 16.43 -2.83
CA GLN A 76 8.37 17.66 -2.09
C GLN A 76 8.30 17.50 -0.56
N ILE A 77 7.85 16.33 -0.07
CA ILE A 77 7.71 16.06 1.37
C ILE A 77 8.93 15.29 1.93
N HIS A 78 9.90 14.92 1.08
CA HIS A 78 11.09 14.16 1.46
C HIS A 78 12.38 14.74 0.89
#